data_AF-A0A9Y2AC85-F1
#
_entry.id   AF-A0A9Y2AC85-F1
#
_cell.length_a   1.000
_cell.length_b   1.000
_cell.length_c   1.000
_cell.angle_alpha   90.00
_cell.angle_beta   90.00
_cell.angle_gamma   90.00
#
_symmetry.space_group_name_H-M   'P 1'
#
loop_
_entity.id
_entity.type
_entity.pdbx_description
1 polymer ?
#
loop_
_entity_poly.entity_id
_entity_poly.type
_entity_poly.pdbx_seq_one_letter_code
_entity_poly.pdbx_strand_id
1 'polypeptide(L)'
;MFKNPAELAERVLAGTPVTPDEALELLRTDDPGMLDLVAAAARLRRKHFGMTVKVNYLVNLKSGLCAEDCGYCSQRLNAGTDILKYSWLSPEKAVEQAEYGIRGGASRVCLVASGRGPSNREVSNVSRTVEALKEQHPDVEVCACLGLLKDGQAETLSGAGVDAYNHNLNTAESHYESICSTHTYQDRVDTVERAKDAGLSPCSGLIVGMRETDEQLVEAVFALRDLGSDSVPVNFLMPFEGTPLAGTWQLSPQKCLKILAVVRFVCPDKEIRMAGGREMHLRSLQPLALHVVNSLFLGDYLTSEGQAAEADLAMIADAGFTVLGAGPDPSRDRHVGPAAAQGSGAEQGSGEQTTTPCGSVCGSAAGSSPGDVSAPGGGSAPADVPRSGLAEAVGSAPEDGSRNAGDPARSRSAATSSASTGTGMSPALAALLGSGDGPERDEDETRVGLELSPTVRRRGAGTSVAPNA
;
A
#
# COMPACT_ATOMS: atom_id res chain seq x y z
N MET A 1 -12.41 -25.15 -6.61
CA MET A 1 -12.33 -25.43 -8.07
C MET A 1 -13.62 -25.00 -8.73
N PHE A 2 -13.57 -23.79 -9.28
CA PHE A 2 -14.56 -23.16 -10.13
C PHE A 2 -14.14 -23.36 -11.60
N LYS A 3 -15.01 -23.14 -12.60
CA LYS A 3 -14.58 -23.29 -14.01
C LYS A 3 -13.86 -22.07 -14.56
N ASN A 4 -14.15 -20.89 -14.01
CA ASN A 4 -13.52 -19.61 -14.34
C ASN A 4 -13.77 -18.59 -13.21
N PRO A 5 -12.99 -17.49 -13.09
CA PRO A 5 -13.16 -16.50 -12.03
C PRO A 5 -14.54 -15.83 -12.02
N ALA A 6 -15.24 -15.74 -13.16
CA ALA A 6 -16.57 -15.12 -13.20
C ALA A 6 -17.64 -15.98 -12.51
N GLU A 7 -17.63 -17.32 -12.68
CA GLU A 7 -18.50 -18.22 -11.91
C GLU A 7 -18.29 -18.09 -10.40
N LEU A 8 -17.04 -17.91 -9.96
CA LEU A 8 -16.74 -17.68 -8.55
C LEU A 8 -17.23 -16.29 -8.09
N ALA A 9 -17.12 -15.26 -8.92
CA ALA A 9 -17.61 -13.92 -8.56
C ALA A 9 -19.13 -13.93 -8.35
N GLU A 10 -19.91 -14.61 -9.20
CA GLU A 10 -21.36 -14.73 -8.98
C GLU A 10 -21.70 -15.54 -7.71
N ARG A 11 -20.91 -16.57 -7.36
CA ARG A 11 -21.04 -17.29 -6.06
C ARG A 11 -20.81 -16.36 -4.86
N VAL A 12 -19.79 -15.51 -4.92
CA VAL A 12 -19.48 -14.53 -3.86
C VAL A 12 -20.58 -13.47 -3.76
N LEU A 13 -21.11 -12.99 -4.89
CA LEU A 13 -22.27 -12.08 -4.92
C LEU A 13 -23.55 -12.71 -4.37
N ALA A 14 -23.68 -14.05 -4.44
CA ALA A 14 -24.74 -14.83 -3.82
C ALA A 14 -24.47 -15.18 -2.33
N GLY A 15 -23.41 -14.63 -1.73
CA GLY A 15 -23.09 -14.80 -0.31
C GLY A 15 -22.30 -16.07 0.03
N THR A 16 -21.75 -16.79 -0.96
CA THR A 16 -20.86 -17.93 -0.72
C THR A 16 -19.40 -17.46 -0.68
N PRO A 17 -18.72 -17.48 0.48
CA PRO A 17 -17.34 -17.02 0.58
C PRO A 17 -16.37 -17.94 -0.18
N VAL A 18 -15.21 -17.38 -0.54
CA VAL A 18 -14.11 -18.08 -1.19
C VAL A 18 -13.34 -18.93 -0.17
N THR A 19 -12.90 -20.13 -0.55
CA THR A 19 -12.03 -20.99 0.29
C THR A 19 -10.55 -20.67 0.07
N PRO A 20 -9.63 -21.06 0.98
CA PRO A 20 -8.19 -20.84 0.77
C PRO A 20 -7.69 -21.47 -0.53
N ASP A 21 -8.13 -22.68 -0.87
CA ASP A 21 -7.77 -23.35 -2.13
C ASP A 21 -8.22 -22.56 -3.36
N GLU A 22 -9.44 -21.98 -3.32
CA GLU A 22 -9.97 -21.17 -4.43
C GLU A 22 -9.26 -19.81 -4.52
N ALA A 23 -8.86 -19.21 -3.39
CA ALA A 23 -8.03 -18.01 -3.39
C ALA A 23 -6.61 -18.28 -3.93
N LEU A 24 -6.06 -19.45 -3.64
CA LEU A 24 -4.76 -19.91 -4.16
C LEU A 24 -4.83 -20.24 -5.66
N GLU A 25 -5.95 -20.83 -6.12
CA GLU A 25 -6.28 -21.05 -7.53
C GLU A 25 -6.37 -19.71 -8.30
N LEU A 26 -7.06 -18.69 -7.74
CA LEU A 26 -7.07 -17.34 -8.30
C LEU A 26 -5.67 -16.69 -8.33
N LEU A 27 -4.88 -16.78 -7.25
CA LEU A 27 -3.54 -16.21 -7.16
C LEU A 27 -2.54 -16.82 -8.18
N ARG A 28 -2.83 -18.05 -8.61
CA ARG A 28 -2.07 -18.86 -9.57
C ARG A 28 -2.67 -18.91 -10.97
N THR A 29 -3.70 -18.10 -11.24
CA THR A 29 -4.18 -17.81 -12.61
C THR A 29 -2.98 -17.48 -13.51
N ASP A 30 -2.94 -18.02 -14.71
CA ASP A 30 -1.88 -17.76 -15.69
C ASP A 30 -1.91 -16.31 -16.17
N ASP A 31 -0.89 -15.89 -16.93
CA ASP A 31 -0.82 -14.51 -17.45
C ASP A 31 -1.91 -14.22 -18.50
N PRO A 32 -2.26 -15.14 -19.43
CA PRO A 32 -3.45 -15.01 -20.28
C PRO A 32 -4.76 -14.75 -19.51
N GLY A 33 -5.06 -15.54 -18.47
CA GLY A 33 -6.29 -15.42 -17.67
C GLY A 33 -6.35 -14.20 -16.73
N MET A 34 -5.28 -13.39 -16.66
CA MET A 34 -5.19 -12.24 -15.76
C MET A 34 -6.31 -11.20 -15.99
N LEU A 35 -6.70 -10.96 -17.25
CA LEU A 35 -7.77 -10.01 -17.57
C LEU A 35 -9.17 -10.53 -17.17
N ASP A 36 -9.42 -11.83 -17.28
CA ASP A 36 -10.69 -12.43 -16.84
C ASP A 36 -10.82 -12.39 -15.30
N LEU A 37 -9.71 -12.63 -14.59
CA LEU A 37 -9.63 -12.47 -13.14
C LEU A 37 -9.95 -11.03 -12.71
N VAL A 38 -9.34 -10.03 -13.37
CA VAL A 38 -9.61 -8.61 -13.12
C VAL A 38 -11.06 -8.24 -13.46
N ALA A 39 -11.60 -8.72 -14.59
CA ALA A 39 -12.97 -8.48 -14.99
C ALA A 39 -14.00 -9.07 -14.02
N ALA A 40 -13.70 -10.22 -13.42
CA ALA A 40 -14.52 -10.86 -12.39
C ALA A 40 -14.44 -10.12 -11.05
N ALA A 41 -13.23 -9.79 -10.56
CA ALA A 41 -13.05 -8.98 -9.36
C ALA A 41 -13.71 -7.59 -9.48
N ALA A 42 -13.76 -7.03 -10.70
CA ALA A 42 -14.47 -5.79 -10.98
C ALA A 42 -16.00 -5.89 -10.88
N ARG A 43 -16.61 -7.08 -10.98
CA ARG A 43 -18.04 -7.28 -10.66
C ARG A 43 -18.27 -7.09 -9.16
N LEU A 44 -17.43 -7.71 -8.33
CA LEU A 44 -17.44 -7.56 -6.87
C LEU A 44 -17.25 -6.09 -6.49
N ARG A 45 -16.18 -5.45 -6.97
CA ARG A 45 -15.90 -4.03 -6.67
C ARG A 45 -17.06 -3.11 -7.08
N ARG A 46 -17.66 -3.28 -8.27
CA ARG A 46 -18.80 -2.46 -8.70
C ARG A 46 -20.08 -2.71 -7.89
N LYS A 47 -20.32 -3.94 -7.41
CA LYS A 47 -21.50 -4.25 -6.56
C LYS A 47 -21.49 -3.44 -5.26
N HIS A 48 -20.33 -3.30 -4.63
CA HIS A 48 -20.18 -2.66 -3.32
C HIS A 48 -19.77 -1.17 -3.40
N PHE A 49 -18.98 -0.78 -4.41
CA PHE A 49 -18.34 0.55 -4.51
C PHE A 49 -18.62 1.31 -5.81
N GLY A 50 -19.72 0.99 -6.52
CA GLY A 50 -20.21 1.75 -7.67
C GLY A 50 -19.11 2.06 -8.70
N MET A 51 -18.81 3.34 -8.89
CA MET A 51 -17.64 3.82 -9.65
C MET A 51 -16.80 4.86 -8.86
N THR A 52 -16.88 4.86 -7.52
CA THR A 52 -16.15 5.79 -6.65
C THR A 52 -14.80 5.25 -6.17
N VAL A 53 -13.81 6.12 -6.02
CA VAL A 53 -12.49 5.83 -5.43
C VAL A 53 -12.32 6.74 -4.21
N LYS A 54 -12.14 6.16 -3.02
CA LYS A 54 -11.87 6.88 -1.78
C LYS A 54 -10.39 7.24 -1.72
N VAL A 55 -10.08 8.52 -1.81
CA VAL A 55 -8.68 8.99 -1.77
C VAL A 55 -8.33 9.44 -0.36
N ASN A 56 -7.11 9.11 0.08
CA ASN A 56 -6.64 9.32 1.45
C ASN A 56 -5.37 10.16 1.42
N TYR A 57 -5.06 10.87 2.50
CA TYR A 57 -3.82 11.64 2.62
C TYR A 57 -3.05 11.26 3.88
N LEU A 58 -1.71 11.33 3.84
CA LEU A 58 -0.82 10.98 4.95
C LEU A 58 -0.21 12.23 5.57
N VAL A 59 -0.41 12.41 6.88
CA VAL A 59 0.32 13.39 7.70
C VAL A 59 1.31 12.61 8.56
N ASN A 60 2.59 12.69 8.21
CA ASN A 60 3.66 12.07 8.98
C ASN A 60 3.97 12.95 10.21
N LEU A 61 3.34 12.65 11.34
CA LEU A 61 3.53 13.38 12.59
C LEU A 61 4.92 13.20 13.18
N LYS A 62 5.63 12.10 12.88
CA LYS A 62 6.91 11.73 13.50
C LYS A 62 7.66 10.74 12.63
N SER A 63 8.86 11.12 12.18
CA SER A 63 9.62 10.38 11.17
C SER A 63 10.95 9.82 11.69
N GLY A 64 11.18 8.54 11.39
CA GLY A 64 12.41 7.81 11.74
C GLY A 64 12.56 7.55 13.24
N LEU A 65 13.76 7.14 13.67
CA LEU A 65 14.09 6.85 15.08
C LEU A 65 13.22 5.78 15.75
N CYS A 66 12.62 4.87 14.97
CA CYS A 66 11.84 3.75 15.50
C CYS A 66 12.76 2.69 16.13
N ALA A 67 12.40 2.20 17.32
CA ALA A 67 13.14 1.16 18.03
C ALA A 67 12.87 -0.26 17.51
N GLU A 68 11.79 -0.45 16.74
CA GLU A 68 11.37 -1.76 16.23
C GLU A 68 12.24 -2.23 15.05
N ASP A 69 12.38 -3.54 14.87
CA ASP A 69 13.35 -4.17 13.97
C ASP A 69 12.75 -4.70 12.65
N CYS A 70 11.64 -4.11 12.19
CA CYS A 70 10.94 -4.48 10.95
C CYS A 70 11.89 -4.52 9.72
N GLY A 71 11.99 -5.67 9.04
CA GLY A 71 12.92 -5.95 7.95
C GLY A 71 12.71 -5.12 6.67
N TYR A 72 11.53 -4.54 6.49
CA TYR A 72 11.13 -3.69 5.35
C TYR A 72 11.24 -2.19 5.64
N CYS A 73 11.41 -1.77 6.90
CA CYS A 73 11.10 -0.42 7.32
C CYS A 73 12.32 0.50 7.32
N SER A 74 12.25 1.59 6.54
CA SER A 74 13.24 2.69 6.53
C SER A 74 13.36 3.42 7.88
N GLN A 75 12.31 3.40 8.71
CA GLN A 75 12.24 4.25 9.90
C GLN A 75 12.92 3.66 11.14
N ARG A 76 13.38 2.40 11.12
CA ARG A 76 14.14 1.78 12.21
C ARG A 76 15.48 2.48 12.44
N LEU A 77 15.89 2.62 13.70
CA LEU A 77 17.12 3.33 14.11
C LEU A 77 18.36 2.90 13.31
N ASN A 78 18.50 1.60 13.07
CA ASN A 78 19.69 0.99 12.48
C ASN A 78 19.54 0.68 10.97
N ALA A 79 18.62 1.35 10.26
CA ALA A 79 18.33 1.08 8.84
C ALA A 79 19.46 1.43 7.85
N GLY A 80 20.39 2.31 8.23
CA GLY A 80 21.34 2.93 7.29
C GLY A 80 20.72 3.91 6.29
N THR A 81 19.39 3.90 6.10
CA THR A 81 18.67 4.77 5.15
C THR A 81 18.82 6.26 5.44
N ASP A 82 19.04 7.01 4.37
CA ASP A 82 18.91 8.46 4.36
C ASP A 82 17.42 8.84 4.24
N ILE A 83 16.85 9.34 5.34
CA ILE A 83 15.47 9.82 5.45
C ILE A 83 15.44 11.04 6.37
N LEU A 84 14.50 11.95 6.15
CA LEU A 84 14.26 13.09 7.05
C LEU A 84 13.73 12.59 8.41
N LYS A 85 14.41 12.96 9.49
CA LYS A 85 14.13 12.49 10.87
C LYS A 85 13.71 13.67 11.75
N TYR A 86 12.58 13.56 12.44
CA TYR A 86 12.06 14.59 13.36
C TYR A 86 11.15 13.98 14.43
N SER A 87 11.10 14.61 15.60
CA SER A 87 10.45 14.03 16.78
C SER A 87 8.93 14.08 16.75
N TRP A 88 8.32 15.24 16.55
CA TRP A 88 6.86 15.42 16.45
C TRP A 88 6.56 16.73 15.71
N LEU A 89 5.54 16.72 14.85
CA LEU A 89 4.87 17.93 14.38
C LEU A 89 4.02 18.52 15.51
N SER A 90 3.84 19.84 15.51
CA SER A 90 2.84 20.49 16.36
C SER A 90 1.44 20.35 15.73
N PRO A 91 0.34 20.44 16.52
CA PRO A 91 -1.02 20.28 15.99
C PRO A 91 -1.34 21.20 14.82
N GLU A 92 -0.86 22.44 14.87
CA GLU A 92 -1.09 23.47 13.84
C GLU A 92 -0.45 23.06 12.51
N LYS A 93 0.78 22.51 12.55
CA LYS A 93 1.46 22.00 11.34
C LYS A 93 0.86 20.70 10.81
N ALA A 94 0.26 19.90 11.68
CA ALA A 94 -0.45 18.69 11.26
C ALA A 94 -1.79 19.03 10.58
N VAL A 95 -2.48 20.08 11.04
CA VAL A 95 -3.64 20.68 10.36
C VAL A 95 -3.22 21.28 9.02
N GLU A 96 -2.19 22.13 9.00
CA GLU A 96 -1.64 22.73 7.77
C GLU A 96 -1.30 21.67 6.72
N GLN A 97 -0.67 20.56 7.11
CA GLN A 97 -0.39 19.45 6.19
C GLN A 97 -1.65 18.73 5.72
N ALA A 98 -2.64 18.52 6.59
CA ALA A 98 -3.91 17.88 6.22
C ALA A 98 -4.69 18.70 5.16
N GLU A 99 -4.66 20.04 5.23
CA GLU A 99 -5.34 20.92 4.28
C GLU A 99 -4.92 20.69 2.81
N TYR A 100 -3.68 20.27 2.53
CA TYR A 100 -3.25 19.93 1.16
C TYR A 100 -4.02 18.70 0.64
N GLY A 101 -4.11 17.65 1.46
CA GLY A 101 -4.88 16.45 1.14
C GLY A 101 -6.37 16.72 1.00
N ILE A 102 -6.95 17.49 1.93
CA ILE A 102 -8.38 17.81 1.95
C ILE A 102 -8.77 18.66 0.72
N ARG A 103 -7.94 19.65 0.34
CA ARG A 103 -8.12 20.38 -0.93
C ARG A 103 -7.94 19.50 -2.18
N GLY A 104 -7.11 18.46 -2.09
CA GLY A 104 -7.02 17.38 -3.09
C GLY A 104 -8.19 16.39 -3.10
N GLY A 105 -9.21 16.58 -2.26
CA GLY A 105 -10.40 15.73 -2.19
C GLY A 105 -10.25 14.50 -1.28
N ALA A 106 -9.27 14.46 -0.38
CA ALA A 106 -9.10 13.35 0.56
C ALA A 106 -10.28 13.21 1.52
N SER A 107 -11.04 12.12 1.37
CA SER A 107 -12.15 11.76 2.27
C SER A 107 -11.66 11.30 3.65
N ARG A 108 -10.38 10.92 3.75
CA ARG A 108 -9.73 10.49 5.01
C ARG A 108 -8.31 11.04 5.13
N VAL A 109 -7.98 11.59 6.30
CA VAL A 109 -6.62 11.99 6.71
C VAL A 109 -6.06 10.96 7.67
N CYS A 110 -4.89 10.40 7.34
CA CYS A 110 -4.17 9.43 8.16
C CYS A 110 -3.03 10.13 8.93
N LEU A 111 -3.21 10.25 10.25
CA LEU A 111 -2.23 10.78 11.21
C LEU A 111 -1.27 9.66 11.65
N VAL A 112 -0.04 9.67 11.15
CA VAL A 112 0.92 8.55 11.31
C VAL A 112 2.15 8.96 12.09
N ALA A 113 2.61 8.11 13.01
CA ALA A 113 3.80 8.35 13.82
C ALA A 113 4.72 7.12 13.89
N SER A 114 6.04 7.33 13.87
CA SER A 114 7.02 6.26 14.09
C SER A 114 7.10 5.82 15.56
N GLY A 115 7.53 4.57 15.76
CA GLY A 115 7.80 3.99 17.08
C GLY A 115 7.01 2.70 17.32
N ARG A 116 7.17 2.15 18.52
CA ARG A 116 6.45 0.95 18.96
C ARG A 116 4.94 1.18 19.12
N GLY A 117 4.59 2.32 19.72
CA GLY A 117 3.27 2.65 20.26
C GLY A 117 3.36 3.95 21.07
N PRO A 118 2.27 4.69 21.27
CA PRO A 118 2.33 6.02 21.88
C PRO A 118 2.42 5.97 23.41
N SER A 119 2.97 7.03 24.00
CA SER A 119 2.70 7.41 25.38
C SER A 119 1.36 8.16 25.48
N ASN A 120 0.75 8.18 26.67
CA ASN A 120 -0.54 8.85 26.85
C ASN A 120 -0.44 10.38 26.57
N ARG A 121 0.73 10.99 26.74
CA ARG A 121 0.99 12.38 26.34
C ARG A 121 0.95 12.59 24.82
N GLU A 122 1.46 11.62 24.06
CA GLU A 122 1.40 11.64 22.60
C GLU A 122 -0.03 11.38 22.11
N VAL A 123 -0.77 10.45 22.75
CA VAL A 123 -2.22 10.26 22.50
C VAL A 123 -2.98 11.57 22.73
N SER A 124 -2.86 12.21 23.90
CA SER A 124 -3.51 13.50 24.16
C SER A 124 -3.03 14.65 23.28
N ASN A 125 -1.91 14.50 22.55
CA ASN A 125 -1.50 15.48 21.54
C ASN A 125 -2.18 15.20 20.20
N VAL A 126 -2.31 13.94 19.81
CA VAL A 126 -3.09 13.52 18.65
C VAL A 126 -4.57 13.87 18.83
N SER A 127 -5.17 13.65 20.00
CA SER A 127 -6.55 14.09 20.30
C SER A 127 -6.78 15.56 19.97
N ARG A 128 -5.91 16.48 20.43
CA ARG A 128 -6.02 17.91 20.09
C ARG A 128 -5.88 18.21 18.59
N THR A 129 -5.03 17.47 17.88
CA THR A 129 -4.94 17.59 16.42
C THR A 129 -6.23 17.12 15.74
N VAL A 130 -6.84 16.04 16.23
CA VAL A 130 -8.10 15.49 15.70
C VAL A 130 -9.26 16.44 15.98
N GLU A 131 -9.36 16.98 17.20
CA GLU A 131 -10.33 18.01 17.61
C GLU A 131 -10.25 19.23 16.69
N ALA A 132 -9.04 19.79 16.49
CA ALA A 132 -8.82 20.95 15.62
C ALA A 132 -9.06 20.66 14.12
N LEU A 133 -8.85 19.42 13.66
CA LEU A 133 -9.22 18.98 12.31
C LEU A 133 -10.74 18.90 12.15
N LYS A 134 -11.44 18.25 13.09
CA LYS A 134 -12.89 18.05 13.04
C LYS A 134 -13.68 19.37 13.23
N GLU A 135 -13.13 20.35 13.93
CA GLU A 135 -13.72 21.70 14.04
C GLU A 135 -13.77 22.41 12.67
N GLN A 136 -12.75 22.22 11.82
CA GLN A 136 -12.64 22.87 10.51
C GLN A 136 -13.19 22.00 9.36
N HIS A 137 -13.13 20.68 9.52
CA HIS A 137 -13.46 19.69 8.49
C HIS A 137 -14.24 18.51 9.11
N PRO A 138 -15.49 18.73 9.60
CA PRO A 138 -16.25 17.71 10.34
C PRO A 138 -16.52 16.44 9.52
N ASP A 139 -16.73 16.58 8.21
CA ASP A 139 -17.03 15.49 7.28
C ASP A 139 -15.80 14.65 6.86
N VAL A 140 -14.59 15.05 7.23
CA VAL A 140 -13.36 14.31 6.90
C VAL A 140 -13.11 13.23 7.94
N GLU A 141 -12.91 11.99 7.50
CA GLU A 141 -12.52 10.90 8.38
C GLU A 141 -11.06 11.11 8.86
N VAL A 142 -10.80 10.96 10.15
CA VAL A 142 -9.45 11.01 10.73
C VAL A 142 -9.06 9.62 11.21
N CYS A 143 -7.92 9.13 10.73
CA CYS A 143 -7.42 7.80 11.03
C CYS A 143 -6.07 7.89 11.74
N ALA A 144 -5.95 7.30 12.94
CA ALA A 144 -4.70 7.31 13.70
C ALA A 144 -3.85 6.06 13.41
N CYS A 145 -2.53 6.21 13.33
CA CYS A 145 -1.57 5.13 13.11
C CYS A 145 -0.32 5.35 13.98
N LEU A 146 -0.41 5.00 15.26
CA LEU A 146 0.59 5.37 16.27
C LEU A 146 1.45 4.20 16.79
N GLY A 147 1.22 2.99 16.25
CA GLY A 147 1.83 1.74 16.72
C GLY A 147 0.86 0.90 17.56
N LEU A 148 1.41 0.10 18.48
CA LEU A 148 0.69 -0.73 19.45
C LEU A 148 -0.05 0.13 20.47
N LEU A 149 -1.31 -0.18 20.73
CA LEU A 149 -2.15 0.52 21.70
C LEU A 149 -2.03 -0.07 23.10
N LYS A 150 -2.32 0.76 24.11
CA LYS A 150 -2.46 0.36 25.52
C LYS A 150 -3.87 0.67 26.00
N ASP A 151 -4.27 0.03 27.09
CA ASP A 151 -5.59 0.18 27.71
C ASP A 151 -5.95 1.67 27.93
N GLY A 152 -7.18 2.07 27.58
CA GLY A 152 -7.64 3.46 27.64
C GLY A 152 -7.19 4.36 26.49
N GLN A 153 -6.19 3.98 25.68
CA GLN A 153 -5.70 4.82 24.58
C GLN A 153 -6.63 4.83 23.37
N ALA A 154 -7.27 3.70 23.05
CA ALA A 154 -8.18 3.57 21.92
C ALA A 154 -9.45 4.42 22.16
N GLU A 155 -9.96 4.33 23.38
CA GLU A 155 -11.11 5.06 23.91
C GLU A 155 -10.84 6.57 23.97
N THR A 156 -9.61 6.97 24.32
CA THR A 156 -9.18 8.38 24.30
C THR A 156 -9.09 8.95 22.87
N LEU A 157 -8.74 8.13 21.87
CA LEU A 157 -8.75 8.53 20.46
C LEU A 157 -10.17 8.59 19.91
N SER A 158 -11.00 7.58 20.21
CA SER A 158 -12.42 7.50 19.84
C SER A 158 -13.21 8.70 20.39
N GLY A 159 -13.06 9.00 21.68
CA GLY A 159 -13.69 10.16 22.33
C GLY A 159 -13.21 11.53 21.83
N ALA A 160 -12.09 11.60 21.10
CA ALA A 160 -11.60 12.81 20.44
C ALA A 160 -12.04 12.93 18.96
N GLY A 161 -12.83 11.98 18.45
CA GLY A 161 -13.34 11.99 17.07
C GLY A 161 -12.41 11.34 16.04
N VAL A 162 -11.56 10.39 16.43
CA VAL A 162 -10.88 9.49 15.48
C VAL A 162 -11.88 8.46 14.97
N ASP A 163 -12.06 8.34 13.66
CA ASP A 163 -13.03 7.42 13.05
C ASP A 163 -12.44 6.02 12.81
N ALA A 164 -11.12 5.90 12.67
CA ALA A 164 -10.43 4.64 12.33
C ALA A 164 -9.04 4.51 12.95
N TYR A 165 -8.60 3.28 13.25
CA TYR A 165 -7.22 3.01 13.67
C TYR A 165 -6.51 2.11 12.66
N ASN A 166 -5.32 2.51 12.20
CA ASN A 166 -4.51 1.72 11.29
C ASN A 166 -3.46 0.89 12.04
N HIS A 167 -3.61 -0.43 12.01
CA HIS A 167 -2.59 -1.35 12.49
C HIS A 167 -2.55 -2.62 11.63
N ASN A 168 -1.64 -2.65 10.64
CA ASN A 168 -1.45 -3.78 9.72
C ASN A 168 -0.98 -5.05 10.45
N LEU A 169 -1.38 -6.23 9.96
CA LEU A 169 -0.71 -7.50 10.26
C LEU A 169 0.64 -7.62 9.52
N ASN A 170 0.77 -6.93 8.37
CA ASN A 170 1.91 -6.92 7.43
C ASN A 170 2.11 -8.22 6.65
N THR A 171 2.01 -9.40 7.26
CA THR A 171 2.18 -10.70 6.57
C THR A 171 1.46 -11.82 7.33
N ALA A 172 1.67 -13.06 6.92
CA ALA A 172 1.16 -14.28 7.54
C ALA A 172 1.73 -14.46 8.96
N GLU A 173 1.03 -15.14 9.86
CA GLU A 173 1.59 -15.53 11.15
C GLU A 173 2.77 -16.48 10.94
N SER A 174 2.62 -17.43 10.01
CA SER A 174 3.65 -18.42 9.65
C SER A 174 4.91 -17.83 9.00
N HIS A 175 4.89 -16.55 8.59
CA HIS A 175 6.04 -15.85 8.00
C HIS A 175 6.67 -14.82 8.96
N TYR A 176 6.00 -14.53 10.08
CA TYR A 176 6.16 -13.26 10.78
C TYR A 176 7.53 -13.07 11.45
N GLU A 177 8.10 -14.13 12.03
CA GLU A 177 9.43 -14.09 12.66
C GLU A 177 10.55 -13.72 11.67
N SER A 178 10.33 -13.91 10.36
CA SER A 178 11.30 -13.51 9.32
C SER A 178 11.32 -12.00 9.05
N ILE A 179 10.28 -11.26 9.47
CA ILE A 179 10.14 -9.83 9.20
C ILE A 179 10.30 -8.93 10.44
N CYS A 180 10.11 -9.43 11.66
CA CYS A 180 10.27 -8.65 12.88
C CYS A 180 10.44 -9.54 14.12
N SER A 181 11.25 -9.13 15.09
CA SER A 181 11.48 -9.82 16.36
C SER A 181 11.16 -8.97 17.60
N THR A 182 11.10 -7.65 17.49
CA THR A 182 10.85 -6.75 18.63
C THR A 182 9.41 -6.77 19.13
N HIS A 183 8.46 -7.21 18.32
CA HIS A 183 7.05 -7.38 18.66
C HIS A 183 6.52 -8.67 18.01
N THR A 184 5.51 -9.32 18.60
CA THR A 184 4.90 -10.55 18.10
C THR A 184 3.85 -10.27 17.02
N TYR A 185 3.28 -11.33 16.43
CA TYR A 185 2.09 -11.23 15.58
C TYR A 185 0.84 -10.91 16.42
N GLN A 186 0.69 -11.58 17.57
CA GLN A 186 -0.43 -11.37 18.49
C GLN A 186 -0.52 -9.91 19.00
N ASP A 187 0.61 -9.25 19.29
CA ASP A 187 0.65 -7.80 19.61
C ASP A 187 -0.15 -6.93 18.59
N ARG A 188 -0.14 -7.33 17.31
CA ARG A 188 -0.84 -6.64 16.23
C ARG A 188 -2.33 -6.96 16.21
N VAL A 189 -2.69 -8.24 16.38
CA VAL A 189 -4.09 -8.70 16.50
C VAL A 189 -4.76 -7.99 17.67
N ASP A 190 -4.15 -8.08 18.87
CA ASP A 190 -4.54 -7.34 20.08
C ASP A 190 -4.79 -5.86 19.82
N THR A 191 -3.91 -5.19 19.04
CA THR A 191 -4.04 -3.76 18.77
C THR A 191 -5.21 -3.43 17.86
N VAL A 192 -5.55 -4.31 16.89
CA VAL A 192 -6.74 -4.12 16.04
C VAL A 192 -8.01 -4.40 16.83
N GLU A 193 -8.02 -5.43 17.68
CA GLU A 193 -9.17 -5.77 18.53
C GLU A 193 -9.46 -4.65 19.54
N ARG A 194 -8.44 -4.14 20.25
CA ARG A 194 -8.58 -3.00 21.18
C ARG A 194 -9.12 -1.73 20.50
N ALA A 195 -8.74 -1.48 19.24
CA ALA A 195 -9.28 -0.35 18.47
C ALA A 195 -10.77 -0.55 18.12
N LYS A 196 -11.12 -1.75 17.65
CA LYS A 196 -12.48 -2.18 17.28
C LYS A 196 -13.44 -2.16 18.48
N ASP A 197 -12.99 -2.63 19.64
CA ASP A 197 -13.76 -2.61 20.89
C ASP A 197 -14.02 -1.18 21.40
N ALA A 198 -13.11 -0.23 21.12
CA ALA A 198 -13.30 1.19 21.37
C ALA A 198 -14.17 1.91 20.31
N GLY A 199 -14.74 1.17 19.36
CA GLY A 199 -15.60 1.69 18.28
C GLY A 199 -14.85 2.33 17.10
N LEU A 200 -13.52 2.23 17.03
CA LEU A 200 -12.74 2.71 15.89
C LEU A 200 -12.83 1.70 14.74
N SER A 201 -13.08 2.18 13.51
CA SER A 201 -13.08 1.29 12.33
C SER A 201 -11.68 0.67 12.13
N PRO A 202 -11.54 -0.67 12.12
CA PRO A 202 -10.26 -1.34 12.00
C PRO A 202 -9.70 -1.23 10.58
N CYS A 203 -8.57 -0.54 10.43
CA CYS A 203 -7.80 -0.46 9.19
C CYS A 203 -6.56 -1.36 9.31
N SER A 204 -6.67 -2.62 8.89
CA SER A 204 -5.55 -3.57 8.90
C SER A 204 -5.34 -4.17 7.52
N GLY A 205 -4.08 -4.22 7.09
CA GLY A 205 -3.66 -4.81 5.82
C GLY A 205 -2.26 -5.42 5.87
N LEU A 206 -1.65 -5.56 4.69
CA LEU A 206 -0.43 -6.32 4.46
C LEU A 206 0.61 -5.57 3.59
N ILE A 207 1.82 -6.13 3.54
CA ILE A 207 2.91 -5.75 2.64
C ILE A 207 3.28 -7.02 1.86
N VAL A 208 3.24 -6.98 0.53
CA VAL A 208 3.55 -8.13 -0.32
C VAL A 208 4.92 -7.99 -1.01
N GLY A 209 5.54 -9.12 -1.35
CA GLY A 209 6.90 -9.20 -1.90
C GLY A 209 8.02 -9.26 -0.84
N MET A 210 7.68 -9.58 0.41
CA MET A 210 8.59 -9.77 1.54
C MET A 210 9.11 -11.22 1.65
N ARG A 211 9.22 -11.93 0.52
CA ARG A 211 9.65 -13.35 0.43
C ARG A 211 8.67 -14.37 1.01
N GLU A 212 7.41 -13.99 1.18
CA GLU A 212 6.31 -14.90 1.51
C GLU A 212 5.97 -15.84 0.33
N THR A 213 5.42 -17.03 0.61
CA THR A 213 4.82 -17.89 -0.42
C THR A 213 3.40 -17.45 -0.79
N ASP A 214 2.85 -17.99 -1.88
CA ASP A 214 1.45 -17.78 -2.26
C ASP A 214 0.47 -18.25 -1.16
N GLU A 215 0.78 -19.38 -0.51
CA GLU A 215 0.00 -19.91 0.63
C GLU A 215 0.00 -18.93 1.81
N GLN A 216 1.17 -18.37 2.14
CA GLN A 216 1.32 -17.37 3.22
C GLN A 216 0.61 -16.05 2.88
N LEU A 217 0.60 -15.65 1.61
CA LEU A 217 -0.17 -14.49 1.16
C LEU A 217 -1.67 -14.74 1.32
N VAL A 218 -2.17 -15.93 0.97
CA VAL A 218 -3.57 -16.32 1.18
C VAL A 218 -3.91 -16.41 2.68
N GLU A 219 -3.04 -16.98 3.51
CA GLU A 219 -3.16 -17.01 4.98
C GLU A 219 -3.36 -15.59 5.54
N ALA A 220 -2.47 -14.64 5.17
CA ALA A 220 -2.56 -13.25 5.62
C ALA A 220 -3.87 -12.57 5.19
N VAL A 221 -4.33 -12.81 3.96
CA VAL A 221 -5.59 -12.21 3.45
C VAL A 221 -6.82 -12.79 4.14
N PHE A 222 -6.82 -14.08 4.50
CA PHE A 222 -7.88 -14.69 5.31
C PHE A 222 -7.87 -14.19 6.76
N ALA A 223 -6.70 -14.07 7.39
CA ALA A 223 -6.57 -13.51 8.74
C ALA A 223 -7.11 -12.07 8.82
N LEU A 224 -6.86 -11.24 7.80
CA LEU A 224 -7.39 -9.87 7.70
C LEU A 224 -8.92 -9.81 7.55
N ARG A 225 -9.52 -10.78 6.85
CA ARG A 225 -10.99 -10.94 6.78
C ARG A 225 -11.55 -11.35 8.13
N ASP A 226 -10.91 -12.33 8.78
CA ASP A 226 -11.44 -12.97 9.99
C ASP A 226 -11.26 -12.09 11.25
N LEU A 227 -10.26 -11.20 11.26
CA LEU A 227 -10.18 -10.05 12.18
C LEU A 227 -11.38 -9.08 12.03
N GLY A 228 -12.04 -9.08 10.87
CA GLY A 228 -13.07 -8.11 10.50
C GLY A 228 -12.50 -6.73 10.17
N SER A 229 -11.41 -6.66 9.38
CA SER A 229 -10.87 -5.39 8.88
C SER A 229 -11.86 -4.71 7.92
N ASP A 230 -12.20 -3.45 8.16
CA ASP A 230 -13.06 -2.64 7.28
C ASP A 230 -12.29 -2.09 6.08
N SER A 231 -11.00 -1.80 6.30
CA SER A 231 -10.11 -1.17 5.33
C SER A 231 -8.79 -1.94 5.25
N VAL A 232 -8.58 -2.60 4.11
CA VAL A 232 -7.43 -3.45 3.81
C VAL A 232 -6.45 -2.72 2.87
N PRO A 233 -5.41 -2.04 3.40
CA PRO A 233 -4.32 -1.52 2.60
C PRO A 233 -3.39 -2.65 2.14
N VAL A 234 -3.25 -2.79 0.82
CA VAL A 234 -2.26 -3.66 0.19
C VAL A 234 -1.07 -2.79 -0.22
N ASN A 235 0.01 -2.92 0.55
CA ASN A 235 1.28 -2.27 0.26
C ASN A 235 2.15 -3.25 -0.52
N PHE A 236 3.01 -2.73 -1.38
CA PHE A 236 4.02 -3.48 -2.12
C PHE A 236 5.39 -3.14 -1.53
N LEU A 237 6.27 -4.14 -1.35
CA LEU A 237 7.58 -3.91 -0.75
C LEU A 237 8.37 -2.85 -1.54
N MET A 238 8.76 -1.78 -0.86
CA MET A 238 9.78 -0.83 -1.33
C MET A 238 11.11 -1.25 -0.68
N PRO A 239 12.06 -1.85 -1.43
CA PRO A 239 13.27 -2.46 -0.87
C PRO A 239 14.34 -1.39 -0.57
N PHE A 240 14.10 -0.57 0.45
CA PHE A 240 15.00 0.53 0.85
C PHE A 240 16.42 0.04 1.17
N GLU A 241 17.43 0.72 0.63
CA GLU A 241 18.85 0.42 0.85
C GLU A 241 19.22 0.41 2.34
N GLY A 242 20.00 -0.58 2.76
CA GLY A 242 20.39 -0.80 4.16
C GLY A 242 19.35 -1.54 5.02
N THR A 243 18.10 -1.69 4.57
CA THR A 243 17.14 -2.60 5.24
C THR A 243 17.46 -4.08 4.93
N PRO A 244 17.12 -5.04 5.82
CA PRO A 244 17.30 -6.48 5.53
C PRO A 244 16.62 -7.00 4.25
N LEU A 245 15.61 -6.29 3.75
CA LEU A 245 14.92 -6.61 2.49
C LEU A 245 15.39 -5.76 1.29
N ALA A 246 16.44 -4.96 1.42
CA ALA A 246 17.11 -4.28 0.30
C ALA A 246 17.41 -5.24 -0.86
N GLY A 247 17.29 -4.75 -2.10
CA GLY A 247 17.48 -5.55 -3.32
C GLY A 247 16.43 -6.65 -3.58
N THR A 248 15.45 -6.86 -2.70
CA THR A 248 14.40 -7.88 -2.92
C THR A 248 13.42 -7.43 -4.00
N TRP A 249 13.34 -8.16 -5.11
CA TRP A 249 12.42 -7.86 -6.21
C TRP A 249 11.70 -9.11 -6.72
N GLN A 250 10.52 -9.39 -6.16
CA GLN A 250 9.71 -10.57 -6.52
C GLN A 250 8.37 -10.21 -7.21
N LEU A 251 8.02 -8.92 -7.25
CA LEU A 251 6.74 -8.46 -7.78
C LEU A 251 6.83 -8.07 -9.27
N SER A 252 5.79 -8.44 -10.00
CA SER A 252 5.50 -7.98 -11.35
C SER A 252 4.14 -7.25 -11.37
N PRO A 253 3.89 -6.34 -12.34
CA PRO A 253 2.61 -5.67 -12.46
C PRO A 253 1.40 -6.62 -12.50
N GLN A 254 1.56 -7.77 -13.17
CA GLN A 254 0.53 -8.81 -13.22
C GLN A 254 0.34 -9.53 -11.88
N LYS A 255 1.43 -9.87 -11.16
CA LYS A 255 1.32 -10.49 -9.82
C LYS A 255 0.63 -9.54 -8.84
N CYS A 256 0.93 -8.24 -8.91
CA CYS A 256 0.24 -7.22 -8.11
C CYS A 256 -1.27 -7.16 -8.41
N LEU A 257 -1.70 -7.22 -9.67
CA LEU A 257 -3.13 -7.30 -10.02
C LEU A 257 -3.78 -8.59 -9.52
N LYS A 258 -3.10 -9.75 -9.67
CA LYS A 258 -3.59 -11.05 -9.18
C LYS A 258 -3.77 -11.04 -7.66
N ILE A 259 -2.82 -10.46 -6.92
CA ILE A 259 -2.91 -10.23 -5.46
C ILE A 259 -4.11 -9.34 -5.12
N LEU A 260 -4.25 -8.16 -5.73
CA LEU A 260 -5.37 -7.25 -5.47
C LEU A 260 -6.72 -7.90 -5.77
N ALA A 261 -6.80 -8.72 -6.82
CA ALA A 261 -8.01 -9.47 -7.15
C ALA A 261 -8.35 -10.50 -6.06
N VAL A 262 -7.37 -11.26 -5.56
CA VAL A 262 -7.56 -12.20 -4.44
C VAL A 262 -8.09 -11.49 -3.20
N VAL A 263 -7.53 -10.33 -2.82
CA VAL A 263 -8.06 -9.55 -1.69
C VAL A 263 -9.51 -9.11 -1.94
N ARG A 264 -9.88 -8.72 -3.17
CA ARG A 264 -11.28 -8.40 -3.54
C ARG A 264 -12.21 -9.61 -3.55
N PHE A 265 -11.70 -10.80 -3.84
CA PHE A 265 -12.49 -12.04 -3.79
C PHE A 265 -12.74 -12.52 -2.35
N VAL A 266 -11.78 -12.34 -1.45
CA VAL A 266 -11.90 -12.71 -0.03
C VAL A 266 -12.65 -11.65 0.80
N CYS A 267 -12.47 -10.36 0.46
CA CYS A 267 -13.07 -9.20 1.14
C CYS A 267 -13.90 -8.35 0.15
N PRO A 268 -15.03 -8.88 -0.38
CA PRO A 268 -15.79 -8.23 -1.45
C PRO A 268 -16.39 -6.88 -1.04
N ASP A 269 -16.83 -6.75 0.21
CA ASP A 269 -17.53 -5.60 0.78
C ASP A 269 -16.62 -4.56 1.46
N LYS A 270 -15.30 -4.79 1.51
CA LYS A 270 -14.36 -3.96 2.28
C LYS A 270 -13.65 -2.90 1.43
N GLU A 271 -13.21 -1.82 2.08
CA GLU A 271 -12.34 -0.83 1.43
C GLU A 271 -10.99 -1.50 1.13
N ILE A 272 -10.63 -1.65 -0.15
CA ILE A 272 -9.31 -2.15 -0.55
C ILE A 272 -8.53 -0.98 -1.12
N ARG A 273 -7.35 -0.74 -0.57
CA ARG A 273 -6.48 0.39 -0.90
C ARG A 273 -5.18 -0.11 -1.52
N MET A 274 -4.89 0.30 -2.76
CA MET A 274 -3.52 0.16 -3.28
C MET A 274 -2.65 1.24 -2.65
N ALA A 275 -1.69 0.82 -1.84
CA ALA A 275 -0.94 1.68 -0.93
C ALA A 275 0.53 1.78 -1.34
N GLY A 276 1.47 1.77 -0.39
CA GLY A 276 2.89 2.02 -0.63
C GLY A 276 3.47 1.21 -1.80
N GLY A 277 4.23 1.86 -2.69
CA GLY A 277 4.94 1.20 -3.79
C GLY A 277 4.08 0.80 -4.99
N ARG A 278 2.83 1.26 -5.10
CA ARG A 278 1.97 0.98 -6.27
C ARG A 278 2.60 1.44 -7.59
N GLU A 279 3.27 2.59 -7.58
CA GLU A 279 3.92 3.23 -8.73
C GLU A 279 5.08 2.36 -9.24
N MET A 280 5.86 1.83 -8.30
CA MET A 280 7.03 0.99 -8.52
C MET A 280 6.66 -0.37 -9.16
N HIS A 281 5.55 -0.97 -8.71
CA HIS A 281 5.21 -2.36 -9.01
C HIS A 281 4.04 -2.54 -9.98
N LEU A 282 2.94 -1.77 -9.87
CA LEU A 282 1.86 -1.78 -10.87
C LEU A 282 2.23 -0.97 -12.12
N ARG A 283 3.01 0.12 -11.98
CA ARG A 283 3.48 0.97 -13.08
C ARG A 283 2.28 1.44 -13.95
N SER A 284 2.31 1.17 -15.26
CA SER A 284 1.22 1.47 -16.20
C SER A 284 -0.08 0.69 -15.96
N LEU A 285 -0.12 -0.27 -15.04
CA LEU A 285 -1.33 -1.03 -14.69
C LEU A 285 -2.09 -0.45 -13.48
N GLN A 286 -1.65 0.66 -12.89
CA GLN A 286 -2.42 1.36 -11.85
C GLN A 286 -3.86 1.73 -12.28
N PRO A 287 -4.15 2.22 -13.51
CA PRO A 287 -5.52 2.48 -13.95
C PRO A 287 -6.37 1.20 -13.99
N LEU A 288 -5.78 0.07 -14.39
CA LEU A 288 -6.45 -1.23 -14.41
C LEU A 288 -6.75 -1.74 -12.99
N ALA A 289 -5.87 -1.45 -12.02
CA ALA A 289 -6.08 -1.79 -10.62
C ALA A 289 -7.30 -1.08 -10.00
N LEU A 290 -7.68 0.12 -10.47
CA LEU A 290 -8.89 0.84 -10.01
C LEU A 290 -10.19 0.07 -10.28
N HIS A 291 -10.22 -0.86 -11.24
CA HIS A 291 -11.36 -1.75 -11.42
C HIS A 291 -11.48 -2.82 -10.34
N VAL A 292 -10.43 -3.07 -9.55
CA VAL A 292 -10.36 -4.10 -8.49
C VAL A 292 -10.42 -3.46 -7.10
N VAL A 293 -9.62 -2.43 -6.87
CA VAL A 293 -9.54 -1.67 -5.60
C VAL A 293 -10.59 -0.55 -5.58
N ASN A 294 -10.77 0.11 -4.44
CA ASN A 294 -11.65 1.28 -4.36
C ASN A 294 -11.03 2.44 -3.57
N SER A 295 -9.71 2.41 -3.35
CA SER A 295 -9.01 3.38 -2.52
C SER A 295 -7.52 3.50 -2.89
N LEU A 296 -6.93 4.67 -2.66
CA LEU A 296 -5.48 4.95 -2.78
C LEU A 296 -5.03 6.07 -1.81
N PHE A 297 -3.72 6.31 -1.72
CA PHE A 297 -3.15 7.50 -1.07
C PHE A 297 -2.74 8.54 -2.12
N LEU A 298 -3.15 9.81 -1.96
CA LEU A 298 -2.69 10.93 -2.80
C LEU A 298 -1.29 11.37 -2.37
N GLY A 299 -0.40 11.58 -3.34
CA GLY A 299 0.93 12.11 -3.07
C GLY A 299 1.85 11.13 -2.34
N ASP A 300 2.75 11.69 -1.54
CA ASP A 300 3.89 10.96 -0.96
C ASP A 300 3.52 10.03 0.20
N TYR A 301 4.38 9.03 0.40
CA TYR A 301 4.36 8.17 1.58
C TYR A 301 5.32 8.70 2.66
N LEU A 302 5.26 8.09 3.85
CA LEU A 302 5.96 8.55 5.06
C LEU A 302 7.45 8.92 4.88
N THR A 303 8.18 8.18 4.03
CA THR A 303 9.61 8.41 3.76
C THR A 303 10.00 8.17 2.29
N SER A 304 9.06 8.30 1.36
CA SER A 304 9.30 7.99 -0.05
C SER A 304 8.29 8.68 -0.96
N GLU A 305 8.79 9.26 -2.04
CA GLU A 305 8.00 9.92 -3.08
C GLU A 305 6.92 8.97 -3.64
N GLY A 306 5.71 9.50 -3.83
CA GLY A 306 4.59 8.82 -4.48
C GLY A 306 4.34 9.36 -5.88
N GLN A 307 3.16 9.05 -6.44
CA GLN A 307 2.65 9.79 -7.59
C GLN A 307 2.09 11.15 -7.14
N ALA A 308 2.34 12.22 -7.90
CA ALA A 308 1.78 13.54 -7.59
C ALA A 308 0.24 13.51 -7.56
N ALA A 309 -0.38 14.23 -6.62
CA ALA A 309 -1.81 14.16 -6.36
C ALA A 309 -2.66 14.52 -7.60
N GLU A 310 -2.23 15.49 -8.40
CA GLU A 310 -2.88 15.87 -9.66
C GLU A 310 -2.87 14.74 -10.69
N ALA A 311 -1.81 13.94 -10.72
CA ALA A 311 -1.69 12.77 -11.60
C ALA A 311 -2.52 11.58 -11.10
N ASP A 312 -2.70 11.42 -9.78
CA ASP A 312 -3.67 10.47 -9.22
C ASP A 312 -5.12 10.85 -9.57
N LEU A 313 -5.47 12.13 -9.44
CA LEU A 313 -6.79 12.64 -9.77
C LEU A 313 -7.08 12.51 -11.28
N ALA A 314 -6.10 12.81 -12.13
CA ALA A 314 -6.17 12.56 -13.57
C ALA A 314 -6.36 11.07 -13.88
N MET A 315 -5.57 10.18 -13.27
CA MET A 315 -5.68 8.73 -13.45
C MET A 315 -7.07 8.19 -13.06
N ILE A 316 -7.65 8.68 -11.96
CA ILE A 316 -9.02 8.33 -11.53
C ILE A 316 -10.04 8.81 -12.58
N ALA A 317 -9.90 10.04 -13.07
CA ALA A 317 -10.80 10.64 -14.04
C ALA A 317 -10.74 9.95 -15.42
N ASP A 318 -9.55 9.70 -15.94
CA ASP A 318 -9.28 9.05 -17.24
C ASP A 318 -9.77 7.59 -17.25
N ALA A 319 -9.65 6.88 -16.13
CA ALA A 319 -10.20 5.53 -15.95
C ALA A 319 -11.73 5.52 -15.73
N GLY A 320 -12.40 6.68 -15.79
CA GLY A 320 -13.86 6.83 -15.72
C GLY A 320 -14.45 6.85 -14.30
N PHE A 321 -13.62 6.74 -13.26
CA PHE A 321 -14.06 6.77 -11.86
C PHE A 321 -14.30 8.20 -11.36
N THR A 322 -14.94 8.36 -10.21
CA THR A 322 -15.01 9.64 -9.49
C THR A 322 -14.36 9.51 -8.12
N VAL A 323 -13.85 10.61 -7.56
CA VAL A 323 -13.41 10.64 -6.15
C VAL A 323 -14.63 10.56 -5.23
N LEU A 324 -14.55 9.79 -4.15
CA LEU A 324 -15.61 9.70 -3.15
C LEU A 324 -15.78 11.06 -2.44
N GLY A 325 -17.01 11.57 -2.42
CA GLY A 325 -17.32 12.89 -1.85
C GLY A 325 -17.17 14.06 -2.83
N ALA A 326 -16.56 13.85 -4.00
CA ALA A 326 -16.62 14.85 -5.07
C ALA A 326 -18.06 14.96 -5.61
N GLY A 327 -18.52 16.20 -5.80
CA GLY A 327 -19.80 16.48 -6.45
C GLY A 327 -19.82 16.00 -7.92
N PRO A 328 -21.01 15.96 -8.56
CA PRO A 328 -21.13 15.57 -9.96
C PRO A 328 -20.32 16.54 -10.85
N ASP A 329 -19.35 15.99 -11.58
CA ASP A 329 -18.41 16.73 -12.42
C ASP A 329 -19.12 17.33 -13.67
N PRO A 330 -19.27 18.66 -13.77
CA PRO A 330 -19.96 19.32 -14.89
C PRO A 330 -19.14 19.34 -16.20
N SER A 331 -17.96 18.73 -16.22
CA SER A 331 -17.20 18.48 -17.46
C SER A 331 -17.60 17.17 -18.14
N ARG A 332 -18.13 16.17 -17.40
CA ARG A 332 -18.49 14.85 -17.95
C ARG A 332 -19.66 14.87 -18.92
N ASP A 333 -20.63 15.78 -18.71
CA ASP A 333 -21.74 15.98 -19.64
C ASP A 333 -21.28 16.46 -21.05
N ARG A 334 -20.04 16.94 -21.19
CA ARG A 334 -19.53 17.49 -22.46
C ARG A 334 -19.08 16.45 -23.48
N HIS A 335 -18.95 15.18 -23.08
CA HIS A 335 -18.48 14.11 -23.96
C HIS A 335 -19.58 13.21 -24.53
N VAL A 336 -20.84 13.40 -24.17
CA VAL A 336 -21.99 12.80 -24.88
C VAL A 336 -22.41 13.73 -26.02
N GLY A 337 -21.55 13.84 -27.03
CA GLY A 337 -21.88 14.55 -28.27
C GLY A 337 -23.09 13.89 -28.96
N PRO A 338 -24.07 14.67 -29.46
CA PRO A 338 -25.25 14.09 -30.08
C PRO A 338 -24.86 13.32 -31.34
N ALA A 339 -25.36 12.08 -31.47
CA ALA A 339 -25.25 11.28 -32.69
C ALA A 339 -26.10 11.93 -33.81
N ALA A 340 -25.52 12.91 -34.49
CA ALA A 340 -26.19 13.70 -35.52
C ALA A 340 -26.53 12.81 -36.72
N ALA A 341 -27.80 12.43 -36.83
CA ALA A 341 -28.33 11.62 -37.91
C ALA A 341 -28.29 12.38 -39.25
N GLN A 342 -27.18 12.24 -39.99
CA GLN A 342 -27.09 12.71 -41.38
C GLN A 342 -27.68 11.68 -42.34
N GLY A 343 -29.00 11.65 -42.39
CA GLY A 343 -29.70 11.11 -43.55
C GLY A 343 -29.56 12.06 -44.73
N SER A 344 -28.90 11.63 -45.80
CA SER A 344 -29.04 12.22 -47.13
C SER A 344 -29.19 11.08 -48.15
N GLY A 345 -30.10 11.27 -49.10
CA GLY A 345 -30.38 10.31 -50.18
C GLY A 345 -30.10 10.94 -51.54
N ALA A 346 -30.55 10.25 -52.60
CA ALA A 346 -30.13 10.42 -54.00
C ALA A 346 -28.71 9.86 -54.27
N GLU A 347 -28.43 9.20 -55.40
CA GLU A 347 -29.31 8.86 -56.53
C GLU A 347 -28.86 7.56 -57.24
N GLN A 348 -29.67 7.05 -58.16
CA GLN A 348 -29.35 5.84 -58.94
C GLN A 348 -28.50 6.19 -60.17
N GLY A 349 -27.45 5.42 -60.43
CA GLY A 349 -26.62 5.55 -61.64
C GLY A 349 -25.92 4.23 -62.00
N SER A 350 -26.15 3.74 -63.21
CA SER A 350 -25.52 2.53 -63.76
C SER A 350 -24.24 2.84 -64.53
N GLY A 351 -23.19 2.01 -64.43
CA GLY A 351 -22.06 2.12 -65.34
C GLY A 351 -20.87 1.19 -65.08
N GLU A 352 -20.73 0.16 -65.91
CA GLU A 352 -19.48 -0.49 -66.36
C GLU A 352 -18.50 -1.15 -65.37
N GLN A 353 -17.59 -1.94 -65.96
CA GLN A 353 -16.51 -2.69 -65.30
C GLN A 353 -15.14 -2.12 -65.70
N THR A 354 -14.18 -2.10 -64.78
CA THR A 354 -12.75 -2.18 -65.14
C THR A 354 -11.98 -2.99 -64.12
N THR A 355 -11.22 -3.99 -64.59
CA THR A 355 -10.41 -4.90 -63.77
C THR A 355 -8.92 -4.72 -64.02
N THR A 356 -8.10 -4.74 -62.97
CA THR A 356 -6.70 -5.21 -63.01
C THR A 356 -6.24 -5.62 -61.59
N PRO A 357 -5.22 -6.50 -61.43
CA PRO A 357 -5.24 -7.45 -60.30
C PRO A 357 -4.13 -7.25 -59.25
N CYS A 358 -4.34 -7.87 -58.07
CA CYS A 358 -3.26 -8.24 -57.17
C CYS A 358 -2.52 -9.48 -57.71
N GLY A 359 -1.21 -9.39 -57.91
CA GLY A 359 -0.40 -10.46 -58.51
C GLY A 359 -0.13 -11.61 -57.53
N SER A 360 -0.43 -12.84 -57.96
CA SER A 360 -0.11 -14.06 -57.20
C SER A 360 1.31 -14.55 -57.48
N VAL A 361 2.01 -15.02 -56.45
CA VAL A 361 3.07 -16.03 -56.62
C VAL A 361 2.84 -17.12 -55.57
N CYS A 362 2.64 -18.34 -56.04
CA CYS A 362 2.47 -19.54 -55.22
C CYS A 362 3.76 -20.38 -55.20
N GLY A 363 3.96 -21.15 -54.12
CA GLY A 363 5.03 -22.15 -54.04
C GLY A 363 4.68 -23.18 -52.97
N SER A 364 4.52 -24.45 -53.37
CA SER A 364 4.06 -25.51 -52.47
C SER A 364 4.65 -26.88 -52.82
N ALA A 365 5.16 -27.57 -51.80
CA ALA A 365 5.48 -28.99 -51.73
C ALA A 365 5.55 -29.34 -50.22
N ALA A 366 4.94 -30.37 -49.61
CA ALA A 366 4.70 -31.78 -49.98
C ALA A 366 6.00 -32.58 -50.17
N GLY A 367 6.33 -33.65 -49.44
CA GLY A 367 5.74 -34.35 -48.26
C GLY A 367 6.90 -34.95 -47.42
N SER A 368 6.81 -36.03 -46.64
CA SER A 368 5.77 -37.05 -46.37
C SER A 368 6.07 -37.77 -45.03
N SER A 369 5.17 -38.62 -44.54
CA SER A 369 5.37 -39.59 -43.43
C SER A 369 5.20 -41.04 -43.97
N PRO A 370 5.28 -42.15 -43.19
CA PRO A 370 5.60 -42.33 -41.75
C PRO A 370 6.66 -43.45 -41.49
N GLY A 371 6.81 -43.92 -40.24
CA GLY A 371 7.55 -45.15 -39.91
C GLY A 371 7.45 -45.59 -38.44
N ASP A 372 6.93 -46.81 -38.19
CA ASP A 372 6.95 -47.53 -36.90
C ASP A 372 8.22 -48.37 -36.72
N VAL A 373 8.53 -48.80 -35.49
CA VAL A 373 8.79 -50.22 -35.08
C VAL A 373 9.11 -50.34 -33.57
N SER A 374 8.60 -51.43 -32.98
CA SER A 374 8.60 -51.99 -31.61
C SER A 374 9.86 -51.96 -30.71
N ALA A 375 9.61 -52.23 -29.41
CA ALA A 375 10.56 -52.53 -28.30
C ALA A 375 10.99 -54.05 -28.30
N PRO A 376 11.56 -54.74 -27.24
CA PRO A 376 11.59 -54.46 -25.77
C PRO A 376 12.85 -54.88 -24.92
N GLY A 377 12.82 -54.60 -23.60
CA GLY A 377 13.53 -55.33 -22.51
C GLY A 377 14.89 -54.76 -22.02
N GLY A 378 15.32 -54.92 -20.76
CA GLY A 378 14.65 -55.45 -19.54
C GLY A 378 15.61 -55.69 -18.33
N GLY A 379 15.09 -55.64 -17.09
CA GLY A 379 15.80 -55.97 -15.81
C GLY A 379 16.53 -54.78 -15.12
N SER A 380 16.77 -54.75 -13.79
CA SER A 380 16.34 -55.61 -12.67
C SER A 380 16.56 -54.94 -11.29
N ALA A 381 15.71 -55.24 -10.29
CA ALA A 381 15.84 -54.87 -8.85
C ALA A 381 16.43 -56.07 -8.03
N PRO A 382 16.52 -56.12 -6.66
CA PRO A 382 16.07 -55.24 -5.55
C PRO A 382 17.24 -54.84 -4.58
N ALA A 383 17.22 -54.69 -3.23
CA ALA A 383 16.27 -54.89 -2.13
C ALA A 383 16.67 -54.13 -0.81
N ASP A 384 15.71 -54.01 0.12
CA ASP A 384 15.74 -54.06 1.61
C ASP A 384 16.94 -53.48 2.44
N VAL A 385 16.77 -52.58 3.44
CA VAL A 385 15.99 -52.63 4.72
C VAL A 385 16.64 -53.56 5.77
N PRO A 386 17.08 -53.04 6.97
CA PRO A 386 16.19 -52.97 8.14
C PRO A 386 16.41 -51.80 9.15
N ARG A 387 15.54 -51.75 10.17
CA ARG A 387 15.49 -50.80 11.32
C ARG A 387 16.01 -51.43 12.63
N SER A 388 16.58 -50.65 13.55
CA SER A 388 16.46 -50.73 15.04
C SER A 388 17.35 -49.66 15.71
N GLY A 389 17.17 -49.23 16.97
CA GLY A 389 16.20 -49.61 18.02
C GLY A 389 16.10 -48.55 19.15
N LEU A 390 15.48 -48.88 20.29
CA LEU A 390 15.16 -47.95 21.40
C LEU A 390 16.11 -48.04 22.61
N ALA A 391 16.28 -46.93 23.34
CA ALA A 391 16.38 -46.76 24.81
C ALA A 391 16.27 -45.23 25.09
N GLU A 392 15.67 -44.64 26.15
CA GLU A 392 15.59 -44.95 27.60
C GLU A 392 16.94 -44.84 28.34
N ALA A 393 17.08 -44.19 29.52
CA ALA A 393 16.12 -43.45 30.35
C ALA A 393 16.82 -42.62 31.48
N VAL A 394 16.10 -41.62 32.04
CA VAL A 394 16.13 -41.11 33.45
C VAL A 394 17.44 -40.53 34.08
N GLY A 395 17.29 -39.41 34.83
CA GLY A 395 18.28 -38.89 35.81
C GLY A 395 18.32 -37.35 35.86
N SER A 396 17.46 -36.65 36.63
CA SER A 396 17.54 -36.36 38.08
C SER A 396 18.54 -35.26 38.49
N ALA A 397 18.01 -34.20 39.11
CA ALA A 397 18.72 -33.13 39.85
C ALA A 397 19.00 -33.59 41.33
N PRO A 398 19.47 -32.77 42.32
CA PRO A 398 19.64 -31.30 42.38
C PRO A 398 20.88 -30.77 43.18
N GLU A 399 20.82 -29.50 43.63
CA GLU A 399 21.53 -28.88 44.79
C GLU A 399 23.07 -28.66 44.73
N ASP A 400 23.69 -27.72 45.47
CA ASP A 400 23.27 -26.40 46.01
C ASP A 400 24.52 -25.57 46.41
N GLY A 401 24.38 -24.23 46.42
CA GLY A 401 25.18 -23.31 47.25
C GLY A 401 26.62 -22.96 46.80
N SER A 402 27.28 -21.95 47.39
CA SER A 402 26.76 -20.78 48.13
C SER A 402 27.83 -19.67 48.34
N ARG A 403 27.36 -18.42 48.59
CA ARG A 403 27.97 -17.34 49.41
C ARG A 403 29.17 -16.50 48.90
N ASN A 404 29.06 -15.21 49.27
CA ASN A 404 30.10 -14.21 49.58
C ASN A 404 30.96 -13.62 48.43
N ALA A 405 31.46 -12.38 48.50
CA ALA A 405 31.06 -11.16 49.24
C ALA A 405 31.97 -9.98 48.79
N GLY A 406 31.52 -8.72 48.93
CA GLY A 406 32.45 -7.57 49.00
C GLY A 406 32.18 -6.38 48.06
N ASP A 407 31.33 -5.46 48.52
CA ASP A 407 31.51 -4.00 48.33
C ASP A 407 32.38 -3.50 49.53
N PRO A 408 32.95 -2.27 49.63
CA PRO A 408 32.74 -1.08 48.78
C PRO A 408 33.99 -0.26 48.39
N ALA A 409 33.83 0.63 47.39
CA ALA A 409 34.72 1.79 47.21
C ALA A 409 33.99 3.03 46.67
N ARG A 410 34.07 4.15 47.41
CA ARG A 410 33.50 5.45 47.04
C ARG A 410 34.38 6.17 46.00
N SER A 411 33.77 7.01 45.18
CA SER A 411 34.13 8.45 45.17
C SER A 411 32.96 9.32 44.69
N ARG A 412 32.97 10.60 45.08
CA ARG A 412 32.05 11.64 44.58
C ARG A 412 32.87 12.63 43.77
N SER A 413 32.30 13.16 42.69
CA SER A 413 32.63 14.51 42.20
C SER A 413 31.36 15.19 41.75
N ALA A 414 31.21 16.46 42.11
CA ALA A 414 30.13 17.32 41.65
C ALA A 414 30.75 18.64 41.21
N ALA A 415 30.40 19.08 40.00
CA ALA A 415 30.73 20.40 39.47
C ALA A 415 29.43 21.10 39.07
N THR A 416 29.40 22.43 39.23
CA THR A 416 28.18 23.24 39.11
C THR A 416 28.38 24.37 38.10
N SER A 417 27.33 25.15 37.85
CA SER A 417 27.27 26.31 36.94
C SER A 417 27.29 25.95 35.44
N SER A 418 26.71 26.76 34.54
CA SER A 418 25.81 27.91 34.73
C SER A 418 24.88 28.06 33.53
N ALA A 419 23.78 28.80 33.70
CA ALA A 419 22.88 29.13 32.59
C ALA A 419 23.43 30.32 31.77
N SER A 420 23.17 30.32 30.46
CA SER A 420 23.25 31.50 29.62
C SER A 420 22.03 31.58 28.70
N THR A 421 21.42 32.76 28.61
CA THR A 421 20.31 33.07 27.72
C THR A 421 20.86 33.66 26.42
N GLY A 422 20.37 33.21 25.26
CA GLY A 422 20.85 33.68 23.95
C GLY A 422 19.74 33.70 22.90
N THR A 423 19.00 34.82 22.84
CA THR A 423 18.10 35.15 21.72
C THR A 423 18.89 35.58 20.49
N GLY A 424 18.46 35.18 19.29
CA GLY A 424 19.14 35.56 18.05
C GLY A 424 18.46 35.06 16.78
N MET A 425 17.35 35.68 16.37
CA MET A 425 16.83 35.53 15.01
C MET A 425 17.70 36.31 14.02
N SER A 426 17.87 35.80 12.80
CA SER A 426 18.63 36.48 11.74
C SER A 426 17.85 37.70 11.20
N PRO A 427 18.49 38.85 10.88
CA PRO A 427 17.79 40.09 10.51
C PRO A 427 16.94 40.03 9.22
N ALA A 428 17.10 38.99 8.39
CA ALA A 428 16.50 38.91 7.05
C ALA A 428 14.96 38.80 7.02
N LEU A 429 14.30 38.55 8.16
CA LEU A 429 12.84 38.33 8.22
C LEU A 429 12.04 39.56 8.71
N ALA A 430 12.70 40.63 9.14
CA ALA A 430 12.05 41.81 9.72
C ALA A 430 11.56 42.86 8.69
N ALA A 431 11.77 42.61 7.38
CA ALA A 431 11.57 43.59 6.32
C ALA A 431 10.29 43.39 5.46
N LEU A 432 9.45 42.39 5.79
CA LEU A 432 8.29 41.99 4.97
C LEU A 432 6.92 42.37 5.55
N LEU A 433 6.87 43.10 6.66
CA LEU A 433 5.61 43.54 7.30
C LEU A 433 5.69 45.02 7.68
N GLY A 434 5.41 45.90 6.72
CA GLY A 434 5.48 47.36 6.90
C GLY A 434 4.65 48.15 5.89
N SER A 435 3.43 48.52 6.29
CA SER A 435 2.64 49.68 5.83
C SER A 435 2.53 50.01 4.32
N GLY A 436 1.30 49.89 3.82
CA GLY A 436 0.56 51.07 3.38
C GLY A 436 0.41 51.33 1.87
N ASP A 437 -0.82 51.72 1.51
CA ASP A 437 -1.26 52.46 0.31
C ASP A 437 -0.85 51.97 -1.11
N GLY A 438 -1.88 51.69 -1.91
CA GLY A 438 -1.85 51.92 -3.36
C GLY A 438 -2.52 53.26 -3.70
N PRO A 439 -2.88 53.53 -4.98
CA PRO A 439 -2.89 52.62 -6.13
C PRO A 439 -2.03 53.13 -7.30
N GLU A 440 -1.83 52.28 -8.31
CA GLU A 440 -2.26 52.58 -9.69
C GLU A 440 -2.29 51.29 -10.54
N ARG A 441 -2.78 51.37 -11.77
CA ARG A 441 -2.73 50.27 -12.74
C ARG A 441 -1.73 50.61 -13.83
N ASP A 442 -0.93 49.63 -14.22
CA ASP A 442 -0.47 49.50 -15.60
C ASP A 442 -0.70 48.04 -16.03
N GLU A 443 -0.87 47.83 -17.34
CA GLU A 443 -1.03 46.51 -17.95
C GLU A 443 0.24 46.14 -18.74
N ASP A 444 0.46 44.83 -18.93
CA ASP A 444 1.64 44.19 -19.55
C ASP A 444 2.87 43.94 -18.62
N GLU A 445 3.75 43.04 -19.07
CA GLU A 445 4.98 42.54 -18.43
C GLU A 445 4.91 42.03 -16.98
N THR A 446 4.51 40.77 -16.78
CA THR A 446 5.17 39.91 -15.74
C THR A 446 5.04 38.41 -16.02
N ARG A 447 5.74 37.91 -17.05
CA ARG A 447 5.94 36.46 -17.24
C ARG A 447 7.07 35.93 -16.36
N VAL A 448 6.90 36.01 -15.03
CA VAL A 448 7.91 35.56 -14.06
C VAL A 448 8.05 34.05 -14.11
N GLY A 449 9.15 33.57 -14.69
CA GLY A 449 9.57 32.19 -14.52
C GLY A 449 10.07 31.97 -13.10
N LEU A 450 9.48 31.05 -12.35
CA LEU A 450 10.10 30.55 -11.12
C LEU A 450 11.32 29.70 -11.49
N GLU A 451 12.52 30.26 -11.30
CA GLU A 451 13.74 29.45 -11.26
C GLU A 451 13.72 28.56 -10.01
N LEU A 452 13.30 27.31 -10.20
CA LEU A 452 13.38 26.29 -9.16
C LEU A 452 14.85 26.00 -8.84
N SER A 453 15.22 26.13 -7.56
CA SER A 453 16.58 25.86 -7.07
C SER A 453 17.05 24.44 -7.42
N PRO A 454 18.37 24.23 -7.63
CA PRO A 454 18.84 23.17 -8.51
C PRO A 454 18.72 21.76 -7.93
N THR A 455 17.79 21.00 -8.51
CA THR A 455 17.93 19.59 -8.91
C THR A 455 18.88 18.72 -8.05
N VAL A 456 18.32 17.95 -7.13
CA VAL A 456 18.99 16.75 -6.61
C VAL A 456 19.28 15.84 -7.81
N ARG A 457 20.56 15.67 -8.17
CA ARG A 457 20.95 14.95 -9.37
C ARG A 457 20.53 13.49 -9.29
N ARG A 458 19.72 13.03 -10.26
CA ARG A 458 19.59 11.60 -10.60
C ARG A 458 20.98 11.02 -10.87
N ARG A 459 21.57 10.32 -9.90
CA ARG A 459 22.64 9.36 -10.17
C ARG A 459 22.00 8.10 -10.74
N GLY A 460 21.92 8.02 -12.06
CA GLY A 460 21.51 6.80 -12.73
C GLY A 460 22.50 5.68 -12.42
N ALA A 461 22.08 4.71 -11.60
CA ALA A 461 22.79 3.46 -11.43
C ALA A 461 22.63 2.63 -12.70
N GLY A 462 23.53 2.83 -13.66
CA GLY A 462 23.59 2.06 -14.90
C GLY A 462 24.10 0.64 -14.67
N THR A 463 23.27 -0.24 -14.11
CA THR A 463 23.53 -1.68 -14.07
C THR A 463 22.96 -2.34 -15.32
N SER A 464 23.86 -2.73 -16.23
CA SER A 464 23.50 -3.54 -17.39
C SER A 464 23.08 -4.93 -16.95
N VAL A 465 21.77 -5.21 -16.93
CA VAL A 465 21.25 -6.57 -16.76
C VAL A 465 21.60 -7.36 -18.03
N ALA A 466 22.55 -8.29 -17.91
CA ALA A 466 22.86 -9.21 -19.00
C ALA A 466 21.70 -10.20 -19.18
N PRO A 467 21.27 -10.51 -20.42
CA PRO A 467 20.33 -11.59 -20.66
C PRO A 467 21.05 -12.93 -20.45
N ASN A 468 20.64 -13.70 -19.44
CA ASN A 468 21.09 -15.08 -19.29
C ASN A 468 20.38 -15.97 -20.33
N ALA A 469 21.13 -16.96 -20.81
CA ALA A 469 20.63 -18.15 -21.50
C ALA A 469 20.35 -19.29 -20.51
#